data_AF-A0A2E0ZBM1-F1
#
_entry.id   AF-A0A2E0ZBM1-F1
#
_cell.length_a   1.000
_cell.length_b   1.000
_cell.length_c   1.000
_cell.angle_alpha   90.00
_cell.angle_beta   90.00
_cell.angle_gamma   90.00
#
_symmetry.space_group_name_H-M   'P 1'
#
loop_
_entity.id
_entity.type
_entity.pdbx_description
1 polymer ?
#
loop_
_entity_poly.entity_id
_entity_poly.type
_entity_poly.pdbx_seq_one_letter_code
_entity_poly.pdbx_strand_id
1 'polypeptide(L)' 'MAKVRKRRQPKKKPPQVSEKNRIYNRKRTFAEKFLLVMGILIVISMVLSLIITNAGTGF' A
#
# COMPACT_ATOMS: atom_id res chain seq x y z
N MET A 1 -39.73 -47.91 0.46
CA MET A 1 -39.13 -46.95 -0.51
C MET A 1 -38.67 -45.70 0.23
N ALA A 2 -37.37 -45.55 0.48
CA ALA A 2 -36.85 -44.40 1.23
C ALA A 2 -36.73 -43.17 0.32
N LYS A 3 -37.40 -42.07 0.68
CA LYS A 3 -37.32 -40.77 -0.02
C LYS A 3 -35.90 -40.22 0.10
N VAL A 4 -35.11 -40.31 -0.98
CA VAL A 4 -33.79 -39.69 -1.08
C VAL A 4 -33.96 -38.17 -1.15
N ARG A 5 -33.70 -37.47 -0.05
CA ARG A 5 -33.65 -35.99 -0.02
C ARG A 5 -32.49 -35.52 -0.89
N LYS A 6 -32.78 -34.77 -1.97
CA LYS A 6 -31.77 -34.11 -2.82
C LYS A 6 -30.85 -33.24 -1.94
N ARG A 7 -29.58 -33.62 -1.81
CA ARG A 7 -28.54 -32.78 -1.18
C ARG A 7 -28.39 -31.51 -2.02
N ARG A 8 -28.50 -30.33 -1.39
CA ARG A 8 -28.25 -29.04 -2.03
C ARG A 8 -26.77 -28.98 -2.44
N GLN A 9 -26.50 -28.65 -3.70
CA GLN A 9 -25.13 -28.50 -4.20
C GLN A 9 -24.42 -27.36 -3.42
N PRO A 10 -23.14 -27.52 -3.05
CA PRO A 10 -22.38 -26.46 -2.41
C PRO A 10 -22.23 -25.28 -3.37
N LYS A 11 -22.55 -24.08 -2.88
CA LYS A 11 -22.45 -22.82 -3.65
C LYS A 11 -21.05 -22.67 -4.24
N LYS A 12 -21.00 -22.21 -5.50
CA LYS A 12 -19.82 -21.94 -6.32
C LYS A 12 -18.66 -21.37 -5.48
N LYS A 13 -17.47 -21.96 -5.63
CA LYS A 13 -16.23 -21.52 -4.99
C LYS A 13 -16.01 -20.02 -5.24
N PRO A 14 -15.55 -19.25 -4.23
CA PRO A 14 -15.22 -17.84 -4.46
C PRO A 14 -14.13 -17.73 -5.53
N PRO A 15 -14.12 -16.63 -6.31
CA PRO A 15 -13.08 -16.42 -7.31
C PRO A 15 -11.73 -16.48 -6.61
N GLN A 16 -10.85 -17.36 -7.09
CA GLN A 16 -9.46 -17.44 -6.65
C GLN A 16 -8.81 -16.12 -7.07
N VAL A 17 -8.82 -15.13 -6.17
CA VAL A 17 -8.00 -13.94 -6.34
C VAL A 17 -6.56 -14.45 -6.37
N SER A 18 -5.97 -14.44 -7.57
CA SER A 18 -4.60 -14.88 -7.83
C SER A 18 -3.69 -14.46 -6.67
N GLU A 19 -3.06 -15.42 -6.00
CA GLU A 19 -2.19 -15.16 -4.85
C GLU A 19 -1.10 -14.13 -5.18
N LYS A 20 -0.69 -14.07 -6.45
CA LYS A 20 0.25 -13.08 -6.97
C LYS A 20 -0.26 -11.65 -6.77
N ASN A 21 -1.53 -11.36 -7.07
CA ASN A 21 -2.12 -10.04 -6.86
C ASN A 21 -2.24 -9.70 -5.37
N ARG A 22 -2.51 -10.69 -4.51
CA ARG A 22 -2.57 -10.48 -3.05
C ARG A 22 -1.21 -10.13 -2.47
N ILE A 23 -0.15 -10.79 -2.93
CA ILE A 23 1.23 -10.51 -2.51
C ILE A 23 1.71 -9.15 -3.04
N TYR A 24 1.39 -8.82 -4.29
CA TYR A 24 1.75 -7.54 -4.89
C TYR A 24 1.09 -6.35 -4.18
N ASN A 25 -0.22 -6.42 -3.88
CA ASN A 25 -0.92 -5.37 -3.14
C ASN A 25 -0.40 -5.21 -1.70
N ARG A 26 0.11 -6.28 -1.07
CA ARG A 26 0.68 -6.19 0.29
C ARG A 26 2.01 -5.44 0.32
N LYS A 27 2.86 -5.59 -0.70
CA LYS A 27 4.19 -4.92 -0.77
C LYS A 27 4.13 -3.51 -1.37
N ARG A 28 3.17 -3.24 -2.25
CA ARG A 28 3.00 -1.93 -2.88
C ARG A 28 2.70 -0.81 -1.87
N THR A 29 1.93 -1.12 -0.83
CA THR A 29 1.56 -0.15 0.21
C THR A 29 2.74 0.32 1.07
N PHE A 30 3.78 -0.50 1.26
CA PHE A 30 4.97 -0.08 1.99
C PHE A 30 5.83 0.88 1.16
N ALA A 31 6.07 0.54 -0.11
CA ALA A 31 6.86 1.37 -1.01
C ALA A 31 6.19 2.74 -1.25
N GLU A 32 4.88 2.78 -1.45
CA GLU A 32 4.12 4.03 -1.60
C GLU A 32 4.18 4.89 -0.34
N LYS A 33 4.03 4.30 0.85
CA LYS A 33 4.17 5.02 2.13
C LYS A 33 5.60 5.54 2.35
N PHE A 34 6.60 4.74 2.00
CA PHE A 34 8.01 5.11 2.13
C PHE A 34 8.37 6.27 1.19
N LEU A 35 7.93 6.23 -0.06
CA LEU A 35 8.12 7.32 -1.03
C LEU A 35 7.47 8.62 -0.55
N LEU A 36 6.26 8.56 0.03
CA LEU A 36 5.60 9.74 0.60
C LEU A 36 6.41 10.33 1.76
N VAL A 37 6.88 9.50 2.70
CA VAL A 37 7.69 9.97 3.84
C VAL A 37 9.01 10.58 3.37
N MET A 38 9.70 9.93 2.43
CA MET A 38 10.95 10.45 1.87
C MET A 38 10.74 11.77 1.12
N GLY A 39 9.64 11.89 0.36
CA GLY A 39 9.29 13.15 -0.30
C GLY A 39 9.10 14.30 0.69
N ILE A 40 8.39 14.07 1.80
CA ILE A 40 8.19 15.07 2.85
C ILE A 40 9.53 15.48 3.48
N LEU A 41 10.40 14.51 3.80
CA LEU A 41 11.72 14.79 4.39
C LEU A 41 12.61 15.63 3.45
N ILE A 42 12.59 15.35 2.15
CA ILE A 42 13.35 16.13 1.16
C ILE A 42 12.87 17.58 1.11
N VAL A 43 11.55 17.80 1.08
CA VAL A 43 10.98 19.15 1.06
C VAL A 43 11.35 19.92 2.33
N ILE A 44 11.24 19.29 3.50
CA ILE A 44 11.66 19.90 4.77
C ILE A 44 13.16 20.25 4.73
N SER A 45 14.01 19.33 4.26
CA SER A 45 15.44 19.57 4.12
C SER A 45 15.75 20.73 3.18
N MET A 46 15.06 20.84 2.04
CA MET A 46 15.22 21.97 1.10
C MET A 46 14.84 23.29 1.75
N VAL A 47 13.72 23.35 2.46
CA VAL A 47 13.28 24.56 3.16
C VAL A 47 14.30 24.95 4.24
N LEU A 48 14.79 23.98 5.01
CA LEU A 48 15.81 24.22 6.04
C LEU A 48 17.12 24.73 5.43
N SER A 49 17.57 24.14 4.32
CA SER A 49 18.74 24.60 3.57
C SER A 49 18.57 26.05 3.10
N LEU A 50 17.41 26.42 2.56
CA LEU A 50 17.15 27.80 2.14
C LEU A 50 17.17 28.78 3.32
N ILE A 51 16.59 28.39 4.46
CA ILE A 51 16.62 29.21 5.69
C ILE A 51 18.06 29.41 6.17
N ILE A 52 18.85 28.33 6.22
CA ILE A 52 20.25 28.40 6.65
C ILE A 52 21.09 29.22 5.67
N THR A 53 20.89 29.05 4.36
CA THR A 53 21.59 29.84 3.34
C THR A 53 21.25 31.32 3.49
N ASN A 54 19.97 31.68 3.65
CA ASN A 54 19.55 33.07 3.84
C ASN A 54 19.98 33.66 5.20
N ALA A 55 20.04 32.85 6.25
CA ALA A 55 20.48 33.26 7.59
C ALA A 55 22.02 33.33 7.71
N GLY A 56 22.74 32.54 6.91
CA GLY A 56 24.20 32.46 6.90
C GLY A 56 24.89 33.48 5.99
N THR A 57 24.21 34.02 4.98
CA THR A 57 24.72 35.10 4.11
C THR A 57 24.65 36.50 4.74
N GLY A 58 24.30 36.60 6.02
CA GLY A 58 24.22 37.85 6.79
C GLY A 58 25.43 38.18 7.66
N PHE A 59 26.55 37.47 7.51
CA PHE A 59 27.85 37.80 8.13
C PHE A 59 28.94 37.94 7.07
#